data_AF-A0A2R7KEJ4-F1
#
_entry.id   AF-A0A2R7KEJ4-F1
#
_cell.length_a   1.000
_cell.length_b   1.000
_cell.length_c   1.000
_cell.angle_alpha   90.00
_cell.angle_beta   90.00
_cell.angle_gamma   90.00
#
_symmetry.space_group_name_H-M   'P 1'
#
loop_
_entity.id
_entity.type
_entity.pdbx_description
1 polymer ?
#
loop_
_entity_poly.entity_id
_entity_poly.type
_entity_poly.pdbx_seq_one_letter_code
_entity_poly.pdbx_strand_id
1 'polypeptide(L)'
;MMKEEQPNEEDVLLGVVSHVLSFTLGEFCKYGYLLAFEKDLSDLKGLVDAASMYENDYEVLEGVKDPAVQLLLQSSDKVFNCIKTYLMINSLDEFEVMTNEEFNQHASNNYHFYVDQPLGQSYKELMEETCHLYFSLMHMIYHTCCQLDLGRIDLPDELFDDFYTGFLDVIDGCGTPTEDKNIKLLYDLLFELNQDMKRMEELR
;
A
#
# COMPACT_ATOMS: atom_id res chain seq x y z
N MET A 1 1.37 30.90 -26.43
CA MET A 1 0.89 30.16 -25.25
C MET A 1 0.38 28.83 -25.75
N MET A 2 1.18 27.78 -25.58
CA MET A 2 0.64 26.42 -25.68
C MET A 2 -0.36 26.28 -24.55
N LYS A 3 -1.59 25.86 -24.87
CA LYS A 3 -2.50 25.36 -23.84
C LYS A 3 -1.90 24.05 -23.37
N GLU A 4 -1.51 23.98 -22.11
CA GLU A 4 -1.35 22.68 -21.45
C GLU A 4 -2.74 22.03 -21.51
N GLU A 5 -2.84 20.95 -22.30
CA GLU A 5 -4.02 20.09 -22.24
C GLU A 5 -4.03 19.49 -20.84
N GLN A 6 -5.12 19.68 -20.10
CA GLN A 6 -5.30 19.01 -18.82
C GLN A 6 -5.19 17.49 -19.08
N PRO A 7 -4.44 16.74 -18.26
CA PRO A 7 -4.33 15.30 -18.43
C PRO A 7 -5.72 14.66 -18.40
N ASN A 8 -5.90 13.62 -19.22
CA ASN A 8 -7.13 12.82 -19.19
C ASN A 8 -7.24 12.14 -17.81
N GLU A 9 -8.45 11.99 -17.26
CA GLU A 9 -8.65 11.34 -15.94
C GLU A 9 -8.02 9.94 -15.90
N GLU A 10 -8.02 9.23 -17.03
CA GLU A 10 -7.37 7.94 -17.18
C GLU A 10 -5.85 8.01 -16.98
N ASP A 11 -5.18 9.05 -17.49
CA ASP A 11 -3.73 9.26 -17.31
C ASP A 11 -3.41 9.59 -15.84
N VAL A 12 -4.28 10.37 -15.19
CA VAL A 12 -4.17 10.68 -13.76
C VAL A 12 -4.28 9.39 -12.93
N LEU A 13 -5.29 8.57 -13.22
CA LEU A 13 -5.51 7.31 -12.52
C LEU A 13 -4.35 6.33 -12.67
N LEU A 14 -3.75 6.27 -13.86
CA LEU A 14 -2.58 5.43 -14.07
C LEU A 14 -1.41 5.84 -13.16
N GLY A 15 -1.19 7.15 -12.98
CA GLY A 15 -0.16 7.67 -12.08
C GLY A 15 -0.46 7.48 -10.59
N VAL A 16 -1.74 7.59 -10.19
CA VAL A 16 -2.21 7.42 -8.81
C VAL A 16 -1.83 6.05 -8.23
N VAL A 17 -1.91 4.98 -9.04
CA VAL A 17 -1.59 3.62 -8.60
C VAL A 17 -0.18 3.52 -8.03
N SER A 18 0.81 4.12 -8.71
CA SER A 18 2.21 4.07 -8.24
C SER A 18 2.37 4.73 -6.87
N HIS A 19 1.73 5.88 -6.65
CA HIS A 19 1.75 6.58 -5.35
C HIS A 19 1.04 5.78 -4.25
N VAL A 20 -0.13 5.18 -4.54
CA VAL A 20 -0.86 4.31 -3.59
C VAL A 20 0.00 3.12 -3.15
N LEU A 21 0.70 2.49 -4.09
CA LEU A 21 1.62 1.40 -3.78
C LEU A 21 2.86 1.89 -3.01
N SER A 22 3.41 3.06 -3.33
CA SER A 22 4.50 3.66 -2.56
C SER A 22 4.09 3.99 -1.12
N PHE A 23 2.88 4.49 -0.88
CA PHE A 23 2.38 4.68 0.50
C PHE A 23 2.24 3.36 1.26
N THR A 24 1.81 2.30 0.56
CA THR A 24 1.74 0.94 1.12
C THR A 24 3.13 0.47 1.56
N LEU A 25 4.14 0.66 0.71
CA LEU A 25 5.54 0.35 1.03
C LEU A 25 6.04 1.16 2.24
N GLY A 26 5.78 2.47 2.26
CA GLY A 26 6.15 3.37 3.34
C GLY A 26 5.57 2.94 4.70
N GLU A 27 4.30 2.54 4.75
CA GLU A 27 3.68 2.07 5.99
C GLU A 27 4.23 0.72 6.47
N PHE A 28 4.50 -0.24 5.58
CA PHE A 28 5.14 -1.49 5.96
C PHE A 28 6.53 -1.25 6.55
N CYS A 29 7.32 -0.36 5.95
CA CYS A 29 8.63 0.03 6.47
C CYS A 29 8.51 0.68 7.86
N LYS A 30 7.61 1.65 8.01
CA LYS A 30 7.34 2.35 9.27
C LYS A 30 6.96 1.38 10.39
N TYR A 31 6.02 0.47 10.16
CA TYR A 31 5.64 -0.53 11.15
C TYR A 31 6.76 -1.55 11.41
N GLY A 32 7.55 -1.90 10.39
CA GLY A 32 8.75 -2.71 10.54
C GLY A 32 9.75 -2.08 11.53
N TYR A 33 9.98 -0.77 11.42
CA TYR A 33 10.81 -0.05 12.39
C TYR A 33 10.21 -0.04 13.78
N LEU A 34 8.92 0.31 13.90
CA LEU A 34 8.26 0.38 15.21
C LEU A 34 8.39 -0.95 15.95
N LEU A 35 8.14 -2.07 15.27
CA LEU A 35 8.31 -3.41 15.82
C LEU A 35 9.78 -3.72 16.16
N ALA A 36 10.72 -3.36 15.28
CA ALA A 36 12.14 -3.57 15.51
C ALA A 36 12.66 -2.78 16.73
N PHE A 37 12.28 -1.51 16.87
CA PHE A 37 12.65 -0.67 18.02
C PHE A 37 12.09 -1.22 19.33
N GLU A 38 10.91 -1.84 19.33
CA GLU A 38 10.38 -2.48 20.54
C GLU A 38 11.19 -3.71 20.99
N LYS A 39 12.01 -4.29 20.11
CA LYS A 39 12.82 -5.49 20.39
C LYS A 39 14.29 -5.31 19.99
N ASP A 40 14.62 -5.73 18.77
CA ASP A 40 15.99 -5.94 18.26
C ASP A 40 16.82 -4.65 18.18
N LEU A 41 16.16 -3.48 18.08
CA LEU A 41 16.77 -2.15 18.01
C LEU A 41 16.42 -1.27 19.22
N SER A 42 16.05 -1.88 20.35
CA SER A 42 15.60 -1.14 21.54
C SER A 42 16.66 -0.21 22.15
N ASP A 43 17.94 -0.45 21.89
CA ASP A 43 19.05 0.42 22.25
C ASP A 43 19.08 1.75 21.47
N LEU A 44 18.40 1.81 20.32
CA LEU A 44 18.28 3.01 19.50
C LEU A 44 17.04 3.87 19.87
N LYS A 45 16.18 3.39 20.79
CA LYS A 45 15.00 4.14 21.24
C LYS A 45 15.37 5.49 21.87
N GLY A 46 14.75 6.56 21.38
CA GLY A 46 14.99 7.93 21.83
C GLY A 46 16.27 8.57 21.27
N LEU A 47 17.06 7.82 20.50
CA LEU A 47 18.17 8.34 19.69
C LEU A 47 17.74 8.61 18.24
N VAL A 48 16.79 7.81 17.74
CA VAL A 48 16.21 7.91 16.40
C VAL A 48 14.69 7.91 16.52
N ASP A 49 14.03 8.75 15.71
CA ASP A 49 12.57 8.73 15.58
C ASP A 49 12.15 7.69 14.54
N ALA A 50 11.53 6.61 15.01
CA ALA A 50 11.05 5.51 14.19
C ALA A 50 10.03 5.94 13.12
N ALA A 51 9.25 6.99 13.40
CA ALA A 51 8.26 7.52 12.47
C ALA A 51 8.87 8.41 11.38
N SER A 52 10.17 8.75 11.50
CA SER A 52 10.92 9.55 10.54
C SER A 52 11.79 8.73 9.59
N MET A 53 11.78 7.39 9.72
CA MET A 53 12.57 6.50 8.86
C MET A 53 11.96 6.44 7.46
N TYR A 54 12.79 6.66 6.44
CA TYR A 54 12.38 6.73 5.04
C TYR A 54 12.63 5.40 4.32
N GLU A 55 12.11 5.24 3.09
CA GLU A 55 12.36 4.05 2.26
C GLU A 55 13.84 3.68 2.09
N ASN A 56 14.75 4.66 2.15
CA ASN A 56 16.20 4.42 2.05
C ASN A 56 16.78 3.74 3.29
N ASP A 57 16.06 3.71 4.40
CA ASP A 57 16.53 3.05 5.61
C ASP A 57 16.29 1.53 5.55
N TYR A 58 15.60 1.01 4.52
CA TYR A 58 15.15 -0.39 4.37
C TYR A 58 16.22 -1.43 4.70
N GLU A 59 17.48 -1.15 4.34
CA GLU A 59 18.66 -1.99 4.63
C GLU A 59 18.84 -2.29 6.13
N VAL A 60 18.39 -1.39 7.01
CA VAL A 60 18.44 -1.58 8.47
C VAL A 60 17.51 -2.72 8.91
N LEU A 61 16.33 -2.84 8.29
CA LEU A 61 15.37 -3.89 8.62
C LEU A 61 15.81 -5.27 8.14
N GLU A 62 16.60 -5.35 7.07
CA GLU A 62 17.15 -6.63 6.57
C GLU A 62 17.97 -7.38 7.63
N GLY A 63 18.59 -6.65 8.56
CA GLY A 63 19.36 -7.21 9.68
C GLY A 63 18.54 -7.67 10.89
N VAL A 64 17.26 -7.31 10.96
CA VAL A 64 16.37 -7.59 12.11
C VAL A 64 15.88 -9.05 12.06
N LYS A 65 15.89 -9.76 13.19
CA LYS A 65 15.53 -11.20 13.22
C LYS A 65 14.08 -11.45 13.63
N ASP A 66 13.35 -10.40 13.98
CA ASP A 66 11.94 -10.50 14.33
C ASP A 66 11.10 -11.04 13.15
N PRO A 67 10.36 -12.15 13.33
CA PRO A 67 9.56 -12.75 12.25
C PRO A 67 8.49 -11.82 11.66
N ALA A 68 7.91 -10.94 12.47
CA ALA A 68 6.91 -9.99 11.99
C ALA A 68 7.56 -8.93 11.09
N VAL A 69 8.74 -8.43 11.48
CA VAL A 69 9.53 -7.50 10.65
C VAL A 69 9.93 -8.15 9.33
N GLN A 70 10.39 -9.41 9.36
CA GLN A 70 10.75 -10.15 8.15
C GLN A 70 9.54 -10.39 7.22
N LEU A 71 8.35 -10.59 7.78
CA LEU A 71 7.12 -10.72 6.98
C LEU A 71 6.69 -9.40 6.34
N LEU A 72 6.86 -8.27 7.04
CA LEU A 72 6.64 -6.94 6.48
C LEU A 72 7.59 -6.65 5.32
N LEU A 73 8.86 -7.02 5.43
CA LEU A 73 9.82 -6.90 4.31
C LEU A 73 9.41 -7.75 3.11
N GLN A 74 8.94 -8.97 3.34
CA GLN A 74 8.41 -9.80 2.24
C GLN A 74 7.19 -9.16 1.57
N SER A 75 6.32 -8.50 2.34
CA SER A 75 5.19 -7.75 1.79
C SER A 75 5.65 -6.53 0.99
N SER A 76 6.64 -5.79 1.50
CA SER A 76 7.28 -4.67 0.82
C SER A 76 7.89 -5.09 -0.53
N ASP A 77 8.58 -6.21 -0.60
CA ASP A 77 9.16 -6.73 -1.85
C ASP A 77 8.07 -7.04 -2.89
N LYS A 78 6.92 -7.59 -2.47
CA LYS A 78 5.78 -7.84 -3.37
C LYS A 78 5.20 -6.55 -3.91
N VAL A 79 4.99 -5.54 -3.06
CA VAL A 79 4.50 -4.22 -3.46
C VAL A 79 5.48 -3.56 -4.43
N PHE A 80 6.78 -3.59 -4.14
CA PHE A 80 7.81 -3.02 -5.00
C PHE A 80 7.88 -3.70 -6.38
N ASN A 81 7.76 -5.03 -6.42
CA ASN A 81 7.68 -5.77 -7.68
C ASN A 81 6.40 -5.46 -8.45
N CYS A 82 5.28 -5.24 -7.75
CA CYS A 82 4.03 -4.78 -8.35
C CYS A 82 4.20 -3.39 -8.99
N ILE A 83 4.82 -2.41 -8.30
CA ILE A 83 5.11 -1.08 -8.85
C ILE A 83 5.91 -1.19 -10.16
N LYS A 84 7.03 -1.93 -10.13
CA LYS A 84 7.88 -2.11 -11.31
C LYS A 84 7.12 -2.73 -12.48
N THR A 85 6.34 -3.77 -12.19
CA THR A 85 5.55 -4.47 -13.21
C THR A 85 4.48 -3.54 -13.79
N TYR A 86 3.81 -2.77 -12.94
CA TYR A 86 2.80 -1.82 -13.33
C TYR A 86 3.34 -0.69 -14.23
N LEU A 87 4.48 -0.08 -13.84
CA LEU A 87 5.16 0.93 -14.65
C LEU A 87 5.54 0.38 -16.03
N MET A 88 6.10 -0.85 -16.09
CA MET A 88 6.44 -1.52 -17.34
C MET A 88 5.21 -1.79 -18.22
N ILE A 89 4.12 -2.29 -17.62
CA ILE A 89 2.87 -2.62 -18.31
C ILE A 89 2.28 -1.39 -19.02
N ASN A 90 2.42 -0.21 -18.41
CA ASN A 90 1.85 1.05 -18.89
C ASN A 90 2.87 1.97 -19.57
N SER A 91 4.14 1.55 -19.69
CA SER A 91 5.23 2.34 -20.26
C SER A 91 5.39 3.72 -19.60
N LEU A 92 5.21 3.77 -18.28
CA LEU A 92 5.32 4.99 -17.47
C LEU A 92 6.77 5.22 -17.05
N ASP A 93 7.22 6.48 -17.09
CA ASP A 93 8.50 6.88 -16.52
C ASP A 93 8.35 7.09 -15.00
N GLU A 94 9.21 6.41 -14.23
CA GLU A 94 9.16 6.43 -12.77
C GLU A 94 9.38 7.84 -12.21
N PHE A 95 10.36 8.58 -12.76
CA PHE A 95 10.68 9.91 -12.25
C PHE A 95 9.54 10.89 -12.52
N GLU A 96 8.96 10.86 -13.73
CA GLU A 96 7.82 11.70 -14.08
C GLU A 96 6.60 11.40 -13.21
N VAL A 97 6.28 10.11 -12.99
CA VAL A 97 5.13 9.72 -12.15
C VAL A 97 5.34 10.13 -10.70
N MET A 98 6.50 9.81 -10.12
CA MET A 98 6.76 10.04 -8.69
C MET A 98 6.96 11.51 -8.34
N THR A 99 7.28 12.37 -9.31
CA THR A 99 7.38 13.82 -9.10
C THR A 99 6.11 14.59 -9.45
N ASN A 100 5.05 13.91 -9.90
CA ASN A 100 3.78 14.54 -10.24
C ASN A 100 2.93 14.82 -8.99
N GLU A 101 2.71 16.11 -8.69
CA GLU A 101 1.95 16.56 -7.52
C GLU A 101 0.46 16.21 -7.58
N GLU A 102 -0.14 16.18 -8.78
CA GLU A 102 -1.56 15.86 -8.97
C GLU A 102 -1.82 14.38 -8.64
N PHE A 103 -0.97 13.48 -9.14
CA PHE A 103 -1.07 12.04 -8.85
C PHE A 103 -0.90 11.77 -7.35
N ASN A 104 0.10 12.42 -6.75
CA ASN A 104 0.36 12.34 -5.32
C ASN A 104 -0.83 12.84 -4.49
N GLN A 105 -1.45 13.97 -4.89
CA GLN A 105 -2.58 14.54 -4.15
C GLN A 105 -3.79 13.61 -4.16
N HIS A 106 -4.11 13.01 -5.30
CA HIS A 106 -5.22 12.04 -5.40
C HIS A 106 -4.93 10.76 -4.59
N ALA A 107 -3.72 10.23 -4.69
CA ALA A 107 -3.31 9.09 -3.86
C ALA A 107 -3.34 9.43 -2.36
N SER A 108 -2.95 10.65 -1.97
CA SER A 108 -2.96 11.11 -0.58
C SER A 108 -4.38 11.18 -0.02
N ASN A 109 -5.36 11.58 -0.84
CA ASN A 109 -6.77 11.56 -0.44
C ASN A 109 -7.24 10.13 -0.13
N ASN A 110 -6.88 9.15 -0.97
CA ASN A 110 -7.17 7.74 -0.71
C ASN A 110 -6.47 7.28 0.58
N TYR A 111 -5.19 7.60 0.76
CA TYR A 111 -4.42 7.24 1.95
C TYR A 111 -5.05 7.77 3.23
N HIS A 112 -5.38 9.06 3.30
CA HIS A 112 -5.99 9.65 4.48
C HIS A 112 -7.40 9.13 4.77
N PHE A 113 -8.11 8.64 3.76
CA PHE A 113 -9.42 8.01 3.96
C PHE A 113 -9.31 6.66 4.67
N TYR A 114 -8.27 5.87 4.40
CA TYR A 114 -8.17 4.47 4.86
C TYR A 114 -7.16 4.22 6.00
N VAL A 115 -6.08 4.99 6.08
CA VAL A 115 -4.87 4.63 6.84
C VAL A 115 -4.64 5.47 8.10
N ASP A 116 -5.42 6.54 8.33
CA ASP A 116 -5.26 7.42 9.49
C ASP A 116 -5.62 6.70 10.81
N GLN A 117 -4.62 6.08 11.45
CA GLN A 117 -4.77 5.34 12.70
C GLN A 117 -3.70 5.74 13.74
N PRO A 118 -4.07 5.74 15.03
CA PRO A 118 -3.13 5.97 16.12
C PRO A 118 -2.10 4.84 16.21
N LEU A 119 -0.87 5.18 16.61
CA LEU A 119 0.21 4.22 16.82
C LEU A 119 0.21 3.63 18.23
N GLY A 120 0.49 2.34 18.31
CA GLY A 120 0.57 1.53 19.50
C GLY A 120 1.83 1.83 20.27
N GLN A 121 1.78 1.62 21.59
CA GLN A 121 2.87 1.99 22.50
C GLN A 121 3.68 0.79 22.96
N SER A 122 3.25 -0.41 22.58
CA SER A 122 3.91 -1.67 22.93
C SER A 122 3.96 -2.60 21.72
N TYR A 123 4.90 -3.55 21.72
CA TYR A 123 5.00 -4.54 20.65
C TYR A 123 3.68 -5.26 20.39
N LYS A 124 2.92 -5.61 21.44
CA LYS A 124 1.64 -6.30 21.29
C LYS A 124 0.59 -5.42 20.58
N GLU A 125 0.48 -4.15 20.99
CA GLU A 125 -0.44 -3.21 20.34
C GLU A 125 -0.02 -2.97 18.89
N LEU A 126 1.27 -2.81 18.62
CA LEU A 126 1.81 -2.67 17.27
C LEU A 126 1.53 -3.90 16.39
N MET A 127 1.56 -5.12 16.94
CA MET A 127 1.19 -6.33 16.21
C MET A 127 -0.31 -6.34 15.85
N GLU A 128 -1.18 -5.93 16.76
CA GLU A 128 -2.63 -5.80 16.51
C GLU A 128 -2.90 -4.74 15.43
N GLU A 129 -2.25 -3.59 15.53
CA GLU A 129 -2.35 -2.51 14.56
C GLU A 129 -1.75 -2.87 13.21
N THR A 130 -0.68 -3.66 13.16
CA THR A 130 -0.10 -4.13 11.90
C THR A 130 -1.12 -4.94 11.11
N CYS A 131 -1.93 -5.77 11.78
CA CYS A 131 -3.01 -6.51 11.12
C CYS A 131 -4.10 -5.56 10.58
N HIS A 132 -4.49 -4.55 11.35
CA HIS A 132 -5.44 -3.52 10.89
C HIS A 132 -4.87 -2.71 9.72
N LEU A 133 -3.57 -2.41 9.74
CA LEU A 133 -2.87 -1.71 8.67
C LEU A 133 -2.95 -2.49 7.36
N TYR A 134 -2.66 -3.80 7.35
CA TYR A 134 -2.82 -4.63 6.15
C TYR A 134 -4.23 -4.48 5.57
N PHE A 135 -5.25 -4.56 6.42
CA PHE A 135 -6.64 -4.44 6.00
C PHE A 135 -6.95 -3.07 5.38
N SER A 136 -6.50 -1.98 6.03
CA SER A 136 -6.64 -0.61 5.52
C SER A 136 -5.92 -0.39 4.18
N LEU A 137 -4.69 -0.88 4.05
CA LEU A 137 -3.91 -0.76 2.81
C LEU A 137 -4.54 -1.56 1.67
N MET A 138 -5.01 -2.78 1.94
CA MET A 138 -5.72 -3.59 0.96
C MET A 138 -7.04 -2.92 0.51
N HIS A 139 -7.79 -2.29 1.40
CA HIS A 139 -8.96 -1.49 1.03
C HIS A 139 -8.60 -0.30 0.13
N MET A 140 -7.52 0.41 0.45
CA MET A 140 -7.03 1.52 -0.36
C MET A 140 -6.67 1.06 -1.78
N ILE A 141 -5.92 -0.04 -1.91
CA ILE A 141 -5.55 -0.61 -3.22
C ILE A 141 -6.79 -1.06 -3.99
N TYR A 142 -7.75 -1.73 -3.32
CA TYR A 142 -8.99 -2.16 -3.95
C TYR A 142 -9.87 -0.98 -4.39
N HIS A 143 -9.94 0.10 -3.60
CA HIS A 143 -10.57 1.35 -4.01
C HIS A 143 -9.95 1.88 -5.32
N THR A 144 -8.62 1.89 -5.40
CA THR A 144 -7.94 2.30 -6.63
C THR A 144 -8.22 1.37 -7.81
N CYS A 145 -8.43 0.07 -7.58
CA CYS A 145 -8.92 -0.84 -8.63
C CYS A 145 -10.30 -0.43 -9.14
N CYS A 146 -11.23 -0.06 -8.27
CA CYS A 146 -12.55 0.44 -8.67
C CYS A 146 -12.45 1.76 -9.45
N GLN A 147 -11.54 2.66 -9.06
CA GLN A 147 -11.27 3.90 -9.80
C GLN A 147 -10.78 3.61 -11.22
N LEU A 148 -9.87 2.64 -11.39
CA LEU A 148 -9.40 2.20 -12.71
C LEU A 148 -10.53 1.58 -13.56
N ASP A 149 -11.31 0.67 -12.98
CA ASP A 149 -12.38 -0.04 -13.70
C ASP A 149 -13.45 0.92 -14.27
N LEU A 150 -13.75 1.98 -13.51
CA LEU A 150 -14.74 2.99 -13.90
C LEU A 150 -14.14 4.17 -14.67
N GLY A 151 -12.81 4.28 -14.71
CA GLY A 151 -12.08 5.40 -15.27
C GLY A 151 -12.44 6.74 -14.60
N ARG A 152 -12.63 6.74 -13.27
CA ARG A 152 -13.00 7.94 -12.49
C ARG A 152 -12.25 8.01 -11.18
N ILE A 153 -11.84 9.22 -10.80
CA ILE A 153 -11.22 9.52 -9.51
C ILE A 153 -12.26 9.44 -8.38
N ASP A 154 -13.39 10.12 -8.52
CA ASP A 154 -14.43 10.09 -7.50
C ASP A 154 -15.40 8.93 -7.77
N LEU A 155 -15.48 8.01 -6.82
CA LEU A 155 -16.39 6.87 -6.89
C LEU A 155 -17.81 7.26 -6.44
N PRO A 156 -18.87 6.73 -7.08
CA PRO A 156 -20.24 6.92 -6.64
C PRO A 156 -20.49 6.29 -5.26
N ASP A 157 -21.28 6.97 -4.42
CA ASP A 157 -21.62 6.48 -3.08
C ASP A 157 -22.28 5.09 -3.11
N GLU A 158 -23.07 4.80 -4.15
CA GLU A 158 -23.77 3.51 -4.31
C GLU A 158 -22.81 2.33 -4.49
N LEU A 159 -21.55 2.59 -4.87
CA LEU A 159 -20.56 1.53 -5.03
C LEU A 159 -20.12 0.94 -3.70
N PHE A 160 -20.23 1.69 -2.61
CA PHE A 160 -19.86 1.24 -1.27
C PHE A 160 -20.79 0.17 -0.69
N ASP A 161 -22.01 0.03 -1.23
CA ASP A 161 -22.95 -1.01 -0.81
C ASP A 161 -22.43 -2.42 -1.16
N ASP A 162 -21.80 -2.58 -2.32
CA ASP A 162 -21.25 -3.86 -2.80
C ASP A 162 -19.72 -3.95 -2.66
N PHE A 163 -19.05 -2.84 -2.34
CA PHE A 163 -17.59 -2.73 -2.23
C PHE A 163 -16.99 -3.81 -1.34
N TYR A 164 -17.59 -4.02 -0.17
CA TYR A 164 -17.06 -4.97 0.82
C TYR A 164 -17.15 -6.42 0.32
N THR A 165 -18.22 -6.78 -0.37
CA THR A 165 -18.39 -8.14 -0.92
C THR A 165 -17.36 -8.40 -2.01
N GLY A 166 -17.22 -7.48 -2.96
CA GLY A 166 -16.22 -7.62 -4.03
C GLY A 166 -14.78 -7.64 -3.51
N PHE A 167 -14.49 -6.81 -2.49
CA PHE A 167 -13.21 -6.82 -1.81
C PHE A 167 -12.89 -8.19 -1.19
N LEU A 168 -13.83 -8.76 -0.43
CA LEU A 168 -13.67 -10.08 0.19
C LEU A 168 -13.43 -11.18 -0.85
N ASP A 169 -14.19 -11.18 -1.95
CA ASP A 169 -14.03 -12.14 -3.03
C ASP A 169 -12.61 -12.08 -3.66
N VAL A 170 -12.06 -10.87 -3.82
CA VAL A 170 -10.70 -10.67 -4.33
C VAL A 170 -9.66 -11.20 -3.35
N ILE A 171 -9.69 -10.77 -2.09
CA ILE A 171 -8.64 -11.15 -1.12
C ILE A 171 -8.68 -12.64 -0.75
N ASP A 172 -9.83 -13.31 -0.88
CA ASP A 172 -9.96 -14.76 -0.68
C ASP A 172 -9.62 -15.58 -1.93
N GLY A 173 -9.28 -14.92 -3.05
CA GLY A 173 -8.86 -15.58 -4.28
C GLY A 173 -10.00 -16.19 -5.09
N CYS A 174 -11.25 -15.86 -4.75
CA CYS A 174 -12.42 -16.16 -5.60
C CYS A 174 -12.36 -15.33 -6.89
N GLY A 175 -11.79 -14.12 -6.79
CA GLY A 175 -11.59 -13.18 -7.88
C GLY A 175 -12.89 -12.52 -8.33
N THR A 176 -12.77 -11.33 -8.92
CA THR A 176 -13.84 -10.70 -9.70
C THR A 176 -13.45 -10.73 -11.19
N PRO A 177 -14.38 -11.07 -12.10
CA PRO A 177 -14.05 -11.11 -13.53
C PRO A 177 -13.66 -9.71 -14.04
N THR A 178 -12.40 -9.55 -14.43
CA THR A 178 -11.90 -8.38 -15.16
C THR A 178 -10.99 -8.85 -16.28
N GLU A 179 -10.93 -8.11 -17.39
CA GLU A 179 -9.93 -8.32 -18.44
C GLU A 179 -8.78 -7.33 -18.38
N ASP A 180 -8.87 -6.35 -17.48
CA ASP A 180 -7.85 -5.32 -17.32
C ASP A 180 -6.60 -5.91 -16.63
N LYS A 181 -5.46 -5.84 -17.33
CA LYS A 181 -4.17 -6.34 -16.86
C LYS A 181 -3.65 -5.61 -15.61
N ASN A 182 -3.96 -4.33 -15.47
CA ASN A 182 -3.58 -3.52 -14.32
C ASN A 182 -4.37 -3.95 -13.09
N ILE A 183 -5.68 -4.12 -13.25
CA ILE A 183 -6.55 -4.58 -12.16
C ILE A 183 -6.17 -6.01 -11.75
N LYS A 184 -5.93 -6.92 -12.70
CA LYS A 184 -5.45 -8.28 -12.40
C LYS A 184 -4.18 -8.28 -11.56
N LEU A 185 -3.20 -7.45 -11.93
CA LEU A 185 -1.94 -7.32 -11.18
C LEU A 185 -2.19 -6.86 -9.73
N LEU A 186 -3.09 -5.89 -9.52
CA LEU A 186 -3.43 -5.40 -8.18
C LEU A 186 -4.22 -6.44 -7.37
N TYR A 187 -5.11 -7.21 -8.00
CA TYR A 187 -5.82 -8.31 -7.34
C TYR A 187 -4.90 -9.44 -6.89
N ASP A 188 -3.89 -9.79 -7.71
CA ASP A 188 -2.87 -10.76 -7.32
C ASP A 188 -2.10 -10.26 -6.08
N LEU A 189 -1.71 -8.98 -6.05
CA LEU A 189 -1.08 -8.36 -4.88
C LEU A 189 -2.00 -8.41 -3.65
N LEU A 190 -3.28 -8.04 -3.79
CA LEU A 190 -4.26 -8.06 -2.69
C LEU A 190 -4.40 -9.46 -2.08
N PHE A 191 -4.49 -10.50 -2.91
CA PHE A 191 -4.52 -11.87 -2.46
C PHE A 191 -3.24 -12.23 -1.67
N GLU A 192 -2.07 -11.89 -2.20
CA GLU A 192 -0.78 -12.18 -1.54
C GLU A 192 -0.62 -11.44 -0.21
N LEU A 193 -1.05 -10.18 -0.13
CA LEU A 193 -1.03 -9.39 1.10
C LEU A 193 -2.00 -9.95 2.16
N ASN A 194 -3.15 -10.47 1.74
CA ASN A 194 -4.07 -11.15 2.66
C ASN A 194 -3.46 -12.44 3.24
N GLN A 195 -2.67 -13.19 2.45
CA GLN A 195 -1.94 -14.35 2.97
C GLN A 195 -0.88 -13.93 4.00
N ASP A 196 -0.19 -12.81 3.77
CA ASP A 196 0.79 -12.28 4.72
C ASP A 196 0.10 -11.75 5.99
N MET A 197 -1.03 -11.05 5.87
CA MET A 197 -1.85 -10.64 7.01
C MET A 197 -2.26 -11.84 7.87
N LYS A 198 -2.77 -12.92 7.25
CA LYS A 198 -3.13 -14.16 7.96
C LYS A 198 -1.94 -14.76 8.71
N ARG A 199 -0.74 -14.75 8.11
CA ARG A 199 0.50 -15.16 8.79
C ARG A 199 0.90 -14.21 9.91
N MET A 200 0.68 -12.91 9.76
CA MET A 200 0.91 -11.92 10.81
C MET A 200 0.02 -12.19 12.03
N GLU A 201 -1.24 -12.55 11.81
CA GLU A 201 -2.17 -12.93 12.88
C GLU A 201 -1.70 -14.18 13.65
N GLU A 202 -1.03 -15.13 12.99
CA GLU A 202 -0.43 -16.31 13.63
C GLU A 202 0.81 -15.98 14.48
N LEU A 203 1.47 -14.84 14.22
CA LEU A 203 2.65 -14.37 14.96
C LEU A 203 2.31 -13.54 16.21
N ARG A 204 1.06 -13.09 16.33
CA ARG A 204 0.56 -12.29 17.47
C ARG A 204 0.36 -13.12 18.74
#